data_AF-A0A540K2R5-F1
#
_entry.id   AF-A0A540K2R5-F1
#
_cell.length_a   1.000
_cell.length_b   1.000
_cell.length_c   1.000
_cell.angle_alpha   90.00
_cell.angle_beta   90.00
_cell.angle_gamma   90.00
#
_symmetry.space_group_name_H-M   'P 1'
#
loop_
_entity.id
_entity.type
_entity.pdbx_description
1 polymer ?
#
loop_
_entity_poly.entity_id
_entity_poly.type
_entity_poly.pdbx_seq_one_letter_code
_entity_poly.pdbx_strand_id
1 'polypeptide(L)'
;MNEEYLRSVADLLVLRGRPQFSSTGSYFIVSDTTRAGFGDVNFGWGQPVFAGPAKALDLISFYVQHKNNTEDGILVPMCLPFSAMERFQQEIERITQEPKEDICKNLRSTRIMSMM
;
A
#
# COMPACT_ATOMS: atom_id res chain seq x y z
N MET A 1 -11.95 10.37 -10.15
CA MET A 1 -11.17 11.60 -10.41
C MET A 1 -12.03 12.54 -11.23
N ASN A 2 -12.10 13.83 -10.93
CA ASN A 2 -12.84 14.82 -11.71
C ASN A 2 -11.91 15.95 -12.19
N GLU A 3 -12.39 16.75 -13.13
CA GLU A 3 -11.60 17.83 -13.75
C GLU A 3 -11.22 18.92 -12.75
N GLU A 4 -12.16 19.33 -11.89
CA GLU A 4 -11.94 20.38 -10.89
C GLU A 4 -10.81 20.02 -9.92
N TYR A 5 -10.77 18.76 -9.47
CA TYR A 5 -9.68 18.25 -8.63
C TYR A 5 -8.34 18.29 -9.36
N LEU A 6 -8.31 17.85 -10.62
CA LEU A 6 -7.07 17.86 -11.42
C LEU A 6 -6.54 19.28 -11.64
N ARG A 7 -7.44 20.23 -11.90
CA ARG A 7 -7.09 21.65 -12.07
C ARG A 7 -6.55 22.23 -10.76
N SER A 8 -7.22 21.99 -9.64
CA SER A 8 -6.77 22.43 -8.31
C SER A 8 -5.40 21.85 -7.93
N VAL A 9 -5.14 20.57 -8.24
CA VAL A 9 -3.82 19.95 -8.03
C VAL A 9 -2.77 20.60 -8.92
N ALA A 10 -3.07 20.87 -10.19
CA ALA A 10 -2.15 21.57 -11.08
C ALA A 10 -1.81 22.97 -10.54
N ASP A 11 -2.81 23.75 -10.13
CA ASP A 11 -2.63 25.08 -9.55
C ASP A 11 -1.79 25.01 -8.27
N LEU A 12 -2.06 24.03 -7.39
CA LEU A 12 -1.27 23.79 -6.18
C LEU A 12 0.20 23.50 -6.50
N LEU A 13 0.47 22.65 -7.50
CA LEU A 13 1.83 22.28 -7.91
C LEU A 13 2.58 23.46 -8.54
N VAL A 14 1.89 24.39 -9.20
CA VAL A 14 2.49 25.65 -9.69
C VAL A 14 2.82 26.58 -8.52
N LEU A 15 1.91 26.73 -7.56
CA LEU A 15 2.07 27.66 -6.43
C LEU A 15 3.08 27.19 -5.38
N ARG A 16 3.15 25.88 -5.12
CA ARG A 16 3.93 25.30 -4.02
C ARG A 16 5.04 24.36 -4.48
N GLY A 17 5.11 24.04 -5.77
CA GLY A 17 5.98 23.01 -6.29
C GLY A 17 5.51 21.59 -5.95
N ARG A 18 6.29 20.59 -6.36
CA ARG A 18 6.04 19.19 -6.00
C ARG A 18 6.45 18.97 -4.54
N PRO A 19 5.55 18.46 -3.67
CA PRO A 19 5.92 18.09 -2.30
C PRO A 19 7.08 17.10 -2.32
N GLN A 20 8.13 17.40 -1.56
CA GLN A 20 9.18 16.43 -1.32
C GLN A 20 8.66 15.38 -0.35
N PHE A 21 8.68 14.12 -0.76
CA PHE A 21 8.41 13.02 0.16
C PHE A 21 9.60 12.90 1.09
N SER A 22 9.35 13.17 2.37
CA SER A 22 10.33 12.94 3.42
C SER A 22 10.56 11.44 3.55
N SER A 23 11.83 11.02 3.59
CA SER A 23 12.22 9.65 3.94
C SER A 23 12.23 9.41 5.46
N THR A 24 11.87 10.41 6.28
CA THR A 24 11.84 10.27 7.74
C THR A 24 10.45 9.82 8.18
N GLY A 25 10.36 8.56 8.64
CA GLY A 25 9.50 7.98 9.69
C GLY A 25 7.97 8.15 9.68
N SER A 26 7.43 9.20 9.10
CA SER A 26 6.01 9.59 9.17
C SER A 26 5.30 9.57 7.82
N TYR A 27 6.01 9.28 6.73
CA TYR A 27 5.45 9.17 5.39
C TYR A 27 5.52 7.72 4.89
N PHE A 28 4.36 7.19 4.52
CA PHE A 28 4.22 5.88 3.89
C PHE A 28 3.43 6.03 2.60
N ILE A 29 4.04 5.65 1.47
CA ILE A 29 3.41 5.77 0.16
C ILE A 29 2.80 4.41 -0.20
N VAL A 30 1.57 4.44 -0.70
CA VAL A 30 0.90 3.26 -1.24
C VAL A 30 0.63 3.49 -2.72
N SER A 31 1.06 2.54 -3.55
CA SER A 31 0.75 2.52 -4.97
C SER A 31 -0.06 1.29 -5.31
N ASP A 32 -1.26 1.49 -5.84
CA ASP A 32 -2.09 0.40 -6.31
C ASP A 32 -1.72 0.02 -7.76
N THR A 33 -1.21 -1.20 -7.93
CA THR A 33 -0.86 -1.77 -9.24
C THR A 33 -1.69 -3.00 -9.58
N THR A 34 -2.76 -3.29 -8.81
CA THR A 34 -3.61 -4.47 -9.00
C THR A 34 -4.29 -4.51 -10.37
N ARG A 35 -4.45 -3.36 -11.02
CA ARG A 35 -5.07 -3.21 -12.34
C ARG A 35 -4.08 -2.86 -13.45
N ALA A 36 -2.77 -3.01 -13.19
CA ALA A 36 -1.73 -2.72 -14.17
C ALA A 36 -1.66 -3.76 -15.31
N GLY A 37 -2.33 -4.91 -15.18
CA GLY A 37 -2.38 -5.96 -16.21
C GLY A 37 -1.08 -6.75 -16.32
N PHE A 38 -0.19 -6.68 -15.32
CA PHE A 38 1.10 -7.35 -15.37
C PHE A 38 0.98 -8.88 -15.51
N GLY A 39 -0.06 -9.49 -14.94
CA GLY A 39 -0.32 -10.94 -15.06
C GLY A 39 -0.75 -11.40 -16.46
N ASP A 40 -1.17 -10.48 -17.33
CA ASP A 40 -1.72 -10.81 -18.66
C ASP A 40 -0.72 -10.54 -19.79
N VAL A 41 0.49 -10.08 -19.47
CA VAL A 41 1.55 -9.81 -20.46
C VAL A 41 2.01 -11.11 -21.10
N ASN A 42 1.89 -11.23 -22.42
CA ASN A 42 2.34 -12.42 -23.15
C ASN A 42 3.05 -12.00 -24.45
N PHE A 43 4.35 -12.31 -24.53
CA PHE A 43 5.19 -12.03 -25.71
C PHE A 43 5.19 -13.16 -26.75
N GLY A 44 4.32 -14.17 -26.56
CA GLY A 44 4.22 -15.36 -27.40
C GLY A 44 4.69 -16.65 -26.73
N TRP A 45 5.24 -16.58 -25.51
CA TRP A 45 5.81 -17.72 -24.78
C TRP A 45 5.01 -18.10 -23.52
N GLY A 46 3.84 -17.49 -23.32
CA GLY A 46 2.98 -17.73 -22.16
C GLY A 46 2.88 -16.52 -21.23
N GLN A 47 2.06 -16.66 -20.19
CA GLN A 47 1.87 -15.65 -19.15
C GLN A 47 2.98 -15.71 -18.09
N PRO A 48 3.27 -14.61 -17.39
CA PRO A 48 4.27 -14.59 -16.33
C PRO A 48 3.82 -15.41 -15.12
N VAL A 49 4.77 -16.15 -14.54
CA VAL A 49 4.58 -16.85 -13.26
C VAL A 49 4.53 -15.85 -12.08
N PHE A 50 5.25 -14.74 -12.20
CA PHE A 50 5.28 -13.68 -11.20
C PHE A 50 5.42 -12.32 -11.89
N ALA A 51 4.71 -11.33 -11.39
CA ALA A 51 4.93 -9.94 -11.76
C ALA A 51 4.71 -9.03 -10.55
N GLY A 52 5.67 -8.16 -10.26
CA GLY A 52 5.67 -7.34 -9.07
C GLY A 52 7.04 -6.67 -8.84
N PRO A 53 7.18 -5.86 -7.77
CA PRO A 53 8.43 -5.22 -7.44
C PRO A 53 9.51 -6.26 -7.10
N ALA A 54 10.75 -6.01 -7.51
CA ALA A 54 11.88 -6.91 -7.25
C ALA A 54 12.24 -7.02 -5.75
N LYS A 55 11.92 -5.99 -4.96
CA LYS A 55 12.09 -5.97 -3.51
C LYS A 55 11.07 -5.05 -2.85
N ALA A 56 10.78 -5.28 -1.58
CA ALA A 56 10.08 -4.30 -0.75
C ALA A 56 10.97 -3.08 -0.50
N LEU A 57 10.35 -1.90 -0.42
CA LEU A 57 11.00 -0.63 -0.11
C LEU A 57 10.44 -0.08 1.20
N ASP A 58 11.27 0.61 1.95
CA ASP A 58 10.93 1.23 3.24
C ASP A 58 10.00 2.45 3.10
N LEU A 59 10.05 3.14 1.95
CA LEU A 59 9.25 4.33 1.66
C LEU A 59 7.88 4.04 1.02
N ILE A 60 7.80 2.99 0.19
CA ILE A 60 6.64 2.73 -0.65
C ILE A 60 6.27 1.25 -0.66
N SER A 61 4.97 0.99 -0.53
CA SER A 61 4.39 -0.33 -0.74
C SER A 61 3.51 -0.36 -1.98
N PHE A 62 3.46 -1.53 -2.62
CA PHE A 62 2.72 -1.77 -3.82
C PHE A 62 1.62 -2.79 -3.55
N TYR A 63 0.40 -2.50 -4.00
CA TYR A 63 -0.64 -3.53 -4.09
C TYR A 63 -0.48 -4.22 -5.42
N VAL A 64 -0.10 -5.48 -5.37
CA VAL A 64 0.22 -6.29 -6.54
C VAL A 64 -0.86 -7.36 -6.65
N GLN A 65 -1.44 -7.49 -7.84
CA GLN A 65 -2.36 -8.59 -8.10
C GLN A 65 -1.59 -9.90 -8.03
N HIS A 66 -2.05 -10.82 -7.19
CA HIS A 66 -1.46 -12.13 -7.03
C HIS A 66 -2.52 -13.19 -7.35
N LYS A 67 -2.24 -14.05 -8.32
CA LYS A 67 -3.08 -15.20 -8.64
C LYS A 67 -2.32 -16.46 -8.28
N ASN A 68 -2.91 -17.29 -7.42
CA ASN A 68 -2.42 -18.64 -7.16
C ASN A 68 -3.47 -19.65 -7.65
N ASN A 69 -3.11 -20.93 -7.74
CA ASN A 69 -4.00 -22.01 -8.19
C ASN A 69 -5.26 -22.17 -7.34
N THR A 70 -5.27 -21.62 -6.12
CA THR A 70 -6.34 -21.78 -5.14
C THR A 70 -7.22 -20.53 -5.05
N GLU A 71 -6.61 -19.34 -5.02
CA GLU A 71 -7.31 -18.08 -4.76
C GLU A 71 -6.63 -16.88 -5.45
N ASP A 72 -7.44 -15.90 -5.83
CA ASP A 72 -6.99 -14.57 -6.24
C ASP A 72 -6.81 -13.69 -5.00
N GLY A 73 -5.69 -12.98 -4.93
CA GLY A 73 -5.34 -12.14 -3.79
C GLY A 73 -4.57 -10.89 -4.16
N ILE A 74 -4.25 -10.10 -3.14
CA ILE A 74 -3.40 -8.92 -3.23
C ILE A 74 -2.15 -9.18 -2.41
N LEU A 75 -1.00 -9.16 -3.07
CA LEU A 75 0.30 -9.18 -2.41
C LEU A 75 0.69 -7.74 -2.04
N VAL A 76 1.06 -7.53 -0.78
CA VAL A 76 1.50 -6.24 -0.24
C VAL A 76 2.90 -6.41 0.36
N PRO A 77 3.97 -6.14 -0.39
CA PRO A 77 5.33 -6.18 0.14
C PRO A 77 5.54 -5.04 1.16
N MET A 78 6.07 -5.37 2.33
CA MET A 78 6.32 -4.42 3.42
C MET A 78 7.79 -4.52 3.84
N CYS A 79 8.45 -3.37 4.00
CA CYS A 79 9.78 -3.26 4.56
C CYS A 79 9.76 -2.24 5.68
N LEU A 80 10.07 -2.68 6.91
CA LEU A 80 10.13 -1.84 8.09
C LEU A 80 11.44 -2.13 8.84
N PRO A 81 11.92 -1.22 9.71
CA PRO A 81 13.00 -1.54 10.64
C PRO A 81 12.70 -2.83 11.41
N PHE A 82 13.74 -3.62 11.70
CA PHE A 82 13.59 -4.95 12.30
C PHE A 82 12.66 -4.98 13.53
N SER A 83 12.83 -4.05 14.47
CA SER A 83 12.01 -3.94 15.68
C SER A 83 10.54 -3.60 15.41
N ALA A 84 10.25 -2.92 14.30
CA ALA A 84 8.89 -2.61 13.88
C ALA A 84 8.24 -3.78 13.13
N MET A 85 9.03 -4.59 12.41
CA MET A 85 8.52 -5.72 11.65
C MET A 85 7.93 -6.82 12.56
N GLU A 86 8.58 -7.12 13.70
CA GLU A 86 8.04 -8.07 14.68
C GLU A 86 6.67 -7.62 15.24
N ARG A 87 6.56 -6.34 15.62
CA ARG A 87 5.29 -5.77 16.10
C ARG A 87 4.23 -5.77 15.01
N PHE A 88 4.61 -5.41 13.79
CA PHE A 88 3.69 -5.40 12.66
C PHE A 88 3.10 -6.78 12.39
N GLN A 89 3.93 -7.83 12.43
CA GLN A 89 3.44 -9.20 12.27
C GLN A 89 2.41 -9.56 13.35
N GLN A 90 2.69 -9.25 14.62
CA GLN A 90 1.78 -9.51 15.74
C GLN A 90 0.43 -8.79 15.57
N GLU A 91 0.45 -7.52 15.16
CA GLU A 91 -0.78 -6.75 14.94
C GLU A 91 -1.60 -7.28 13.74
N ILE A 92 -0.94 -7.71 12.66
CA ILE A 92 -1.63 -8.32 11.51
C ILE A 92 -2.26 -9.66 11.88
N GLU A 93 -1.54 -10.51 12.60
CA GLU A 93 -2.07 -11.79 13.10
C GLU A 93 -3.28 -11.55 14.00
N ARG A 94 -3.19 -10.58 14.91
CA ARG A 94 -4.28 -10.18 15.78
C ARG A 94 -5.51 -9.72 14.98
N ILE A 95 -5.34 -8.80 14.03
CA ILE A 95 -6.43 -8.26 13.21
C ILE A 95 -7.05 -9.32 12.29
N THR A 96 -6.30 -10.33 11.88
CA THR A 96 -6.81 -11.39 10.99
C THR A 96 -7.52 -12.52 11.76
N GLN A 97 -7.21 -12.69 13.05
CA GLN A 97 -7.81 -13.73 13.89
C GLN A 97 -8.98 -13.23 14.77
N GLU A 98 -9.05 -11.92 15.07
CA GLU A 98 -10.15 -11.35 15.86
C GLU A 98 -11.47 -11.24 15.06
N PRO A 99 -12.65 -11.42 15.70
CA PRO A 99 -13.94 -11.13 15.09
C PRO A 99 -14.03 -9.65 14.63
N LYS A 100 -14.59 -9.40 13.45
CA LYS A 100 -14.65 -8.06 12.82
C LYS A 100 -15.27 -6.96 13.71
N GLU A 101 -16.18 -7.34 14.60
CA GLU A 101 -16.86 -6.42 15.53
C GLU A 101 -15.95 -5.86 16.62
N ASP A 102 -14.92 -6.60 17.04
CA ASP A 102 -14.00 -6.20 18.10
C ASP A 102 -12.85 -5.33 17.58
N ILE A 103 -12.40 -5.59 16.35
CA ILE A 103 -11.38 -4.79 15.64
C ILE A 103 -11.86 -3.35 15.42
N CYS A 104 -13.10 -3.16 14.97
CA CYS A 104 -13.67 -1.83 14.70
C CYS A 104 -13.80 -0.98 15.97
N LYS A 105 -14.01 -1.60 17.14
CA LYS A 105 -14.08 -0.90 18.42
C LYS A 105 -12.68 -0.50 18.91
N ASN A 106 -11.69 -1.37 18.75
CA ASN A 106 -10.31 -1.08 19.15
C ASN A 106 -9.67 0.03 18.30
N LEU A 107 -9.87 0.03 16.97
CA LEU A 107 -9.35 1.08 16.09
C LEU A 107 -9.96 2.47 16.39
N ARG A 108 -11.23 2.52 16.82
CA ARG A 108 -11.88 3.78 17.25
C ARG A 108 -11.38 4.29 18.61
N SER A 109 -10.94 3.38 19.48
CA SER A 109 -10.35 3.72 20.79
C SER A 109 -8.95 4.31 20.62
N THR A 110 -8.17 3.80 19.66
CA THR A 110 -6.86 4.33 19.28
C THR A 110 -7.00 5.58 18.39
N ARG A 111 -7.62 6.65 18.90
CA ARG A 111 -7.52 7.97 18.26
C ARG A 111 -6.08 8.45 18.35
N ILE A 112 -5.35 8.36 17.24
CA ILE A 112 -4.16 9.18 17.05
C ILE A 112 -4.66 10.61 16.90
N MET A 113 -4.59 11.38 17.98
CA MET A 113 -4.88 12.80 17.93
C MET A 113 -3.83 13.45 17.03
N SER A 114 -4.28 14.02 15.91
CA SER A 114 -3.47 14.94 15.12
C SER A 114 -3.12 16.12 16.03
N MET A 115 -1.87 16.18 16.49
CA MET A 115 -1.35 17.41 17.07
C MET A 115 -1.10 18.37 15.90
N MET A 116 -1.90 19.44 15.86
CA MET A 116 -1.66 20.62 15.01
C MET A 116 -0.37 21.31 15.41
#